data_AF-A0A7C9VTC6-F1
#
_entry.id   AF-A0A7C9VTC6-F1
#
_cell.length_a   1.000
_cell.length_b   1.000
_cell.length_c   1.000
_cell.angle_alpha   90.00
_cell.angle_beta   90.00
_cell.angle_gamma   90.00
#
_symmetry.space_group_name_H-M   'P 1'
#
loop_
_entity.id
_entity.type
_entity.pdbx_description
1 polymer ?
#
loop_
_entity_poly.entity_id
_entity_poly.type
_entity_poly.pdbx_seq_one_letter_code
_entity_poly.pdbx_strand_id
1 'polypeptide(L)'
;MFDAVVFAGGGNRCYWQGGFYEAAAARLGLSPKLVVGASAGAFAAAYSLLEAGPATRARVIRACDPKLKNFDFAAWRAGKPLCPVGPMFRELLEQTIDAKAFSRLQNMTDFRIAVSRLPRGLSPPIG
;
A
#
# COMPACT_ATOMS: atom_id res chain seq x y z
N MET A 1 -20.60 16.78 -2.13
CA MET A 1 -19.32 16.27 -2.66
C MET A 1 -18.43 15.93 -1.47
N PHE A 2 -17.69 14.82 -1.48
CA PHE A 2 -16.83 14.45 -0.35
C PHE A 2 -15.46 15.10 -0.50
N ASP A 3 -15.04 15.93 0.47
CA ASP A 3 -13.72 16.57 0.45
C ASP A 3 -12.57 15.60 0.79
N ALA A 4 -12.87 14.50 1.49
CA ALA A 4 -11.89 13.52 1.93
C ALA A 4 -12.30 12.07 1.65
N VAL A 5 -11.32 11.23 1.34
CA VAL A 5 -11.48 9.77 1.20
C VAL A 5 -10.47 9.06 2.09
N VAL A 6 -10.90 8.01 2.80
CA VAL A 6 -10.06 7.25 3.71
C VAL A 6 -9.96 5.79 3.25
N PHE A 7 -8.74 5.31 3.07
CA PHE A 7 -8.40 3.93 2.80
C PHE A 7 -7.89 3.24 4.07
N ALA A 8 -8.74 2.43 4.69
CA ALA A 8 -8.42 1.73 5.92
C ALA A 8 -7.37 0.61 5.73
N GLY A 9 -6.59 0.36 6.77
CA GLY A 9 -5.70 -0.81 6.84
C GLY A 9 -6.48 -2.13 6.96
N GLY A 10 -5.79 -3.26 6.76
CA GLY A 10 -6.45 -4.58 6.78
C GLY A 10 -5.76 -5.71 6.00
N GLY A 11 -4.52 -5.52 5.55
CA GLY A 11 -3.77 -6.50 4.76
C GLY A 11 -4.42 -6.75 3.40
N ASN A 12 -4.55 -8.01 2.99
CA ASN A 12 -5.13 -8.38 1.69
C ASN A 12 -6.59 -7.94 1.53
N ARG A 13 -7.30 -7.65 2.62
CA ARG A 13 -8.66 -7.10 2.52
C ARG A 13 -8.67 -5.66 1.99
N CYS A 14 -7.54 -4.97 1.87
CA CYS A 14 -7.53 -3.60 1.35
C CYS A 14 -7.77 -3.52 -0.16
N TYR A 15 -7.61 -4.60 -0.93
CA TYR A 15 -7.71 -4.54 -2.41
C TYR A 15 -9.12 -4.25 -2.93
N TRP A 16 -10.18 -4.56 -2.17
CA TRP A 16 -11.55 -4.19 -2.56
C TRP A 16 -11.73 -2.67 -2.56
N GLN A 17 -11.02 -1.93 -1.69
CA GLN A 17 -11.15 -0.48 -1.57
C GLN A 17 -10.68 0.21 -2.87
N GLY A 18 -9.59 -0.28 -3.47
CA GLY A 18 -9.12 0.23 -4.76
C GLY A 18 -10.08 -0.09 -5.90
N GLY A 19 -10.62 -1.31 -5.93
CA GLY A 19 -11.66 -1.68 -6.91
C GLY A 19 -12.94 -0.86 -6.77
N PHE A 20 -13.38 -0.59 -5.54
CA PHE A 20 -14.52 0.28 -5.25
C PHE A 20 -14.25 1.71 -5.72
N TYR A 21 -13.08 2.28 -5.37
CA TYR A 21 -12.72 3.63 -5.78
C TYR A 21 -12.69 3.77 -7.30
N GLU A 22 -12.08 2.83 -8.01
CA GLU A 22 -12.03 2.82 -9.49
C GLU A 22 -13.42 2.75 -10.12
N ALA A 23 -14.34 1.97 -9.54
CA ALA A 23 -15.71 1.86 -10.03
C ALA A 23 -16.56 3.10 -9.70
N ALA A 24 -16.37 3.71 -8.53
CA ALA A 24 -17.22 4.76 -8.00
C ALA A 24 -16.73 6.17 -8.36
N ALA A 25 -15.42 6.41 -8.46
CA ALA A 25 -14.84 7.75 -8.53
C ALA A 25 -15.40 8.57 -9.69
N ALA A 26 -15.39 8.01 -10.91
CA ALA A 26 -15.93 8.71 -12.08
C ALA A 26 -17.46 8.92 -11.99
N ARG A 27 -18.19 7.91 -11.50
CA ARG A 27 -19.67 7.94 -11.42
C ARG A 27 -20.18 8.93 -10.38
N LEU A 28 -19.41 9.12 -9.31
CA LEU A 28 -19.73 10.02 -8.21
C LEU A 28 -19.03 11.38 -8.34
N GLY A 29 -18.24 11.58 -9.41
CA GLY A 29 -17.43 12.78 -9.60
C GLY A 29 -16.47 13.05 -8.44
N LEU A 30 -15.84 12.00 -7.88
CA LEU A 30 -14.93 12.15 -6.75
C LEU A 30 -13.68 12.92 -7.17
N SER A 31 -13.44 14.04 -6.50
CA SER A 31 -12.22 14.85 -6.59
C SER A 31 -11.77 15.22 -5.18
N PRO A 32 -11.28 14.24 -4.39
CA PRO A 32 -10.95 14.48 -3.00
C PRO A 32 -9.74 15.41 -2.87
N LYS A 33 -9.85 16.41 -1.99
CA LYS A 33 -8.73 17.31 -1.65
C LYS A 33 -7.78 16.66 -0.65
N LEU A 34 -8.27 15.68 0.11
CA LEU A 34 -7.53 14.92 1.10
C LEU A 34 -7.76 13.42 0.88
N VAL A 35 -6.69 12.65 0.82
CA VAL A 35 -6.74 11.19 0.86
C VAL A 35 -5.89 10.71 2.03
N VAL A 36 -6.43 9.82 2.85
CA VAL A 36 -5.69 9.23 3.98
C VAL A 36 -5.66 7.73 3.82
N GLY A 37 -4.47 7.12 3.93
CA GLY A 37 -4.30 5.68 3.86
C GLY A 37 -3.55 5.12 5.06
N ALA A 38 -3.83 3.87 5.42
CA ALA A 38 -3.05 3.13 6.43
C ALA A 38 -2.64 1.75 5.90
N SER A 39 -1.39 1.34 6.12
CA SER A 39 -0.88 0.01 5.74
C SER A 39 -1.19 -0.33 4.26
N ALA A 40 -1.67 -1.54 3.95
CA ALA A 40 -2.09 -1.94 2.60
C ALA A 40 -3.22 -1.07 2.01
N GLY A 41 -3.98 -0.34 2.84
CA GLY A 41 -4.94 0.66 2.39
C GLY A 41 -4.26 1.88 1.76
N ALA A 42 -3.11 2.31 2.29
CA ALA A 42 -2.30 3.36 1.66
C ALA A 42 -1.78 2.92 0.28
N PHE A 43 -1.37 1.65 0.16
CA PHE A 43 -0.99 1.10 -1.15
C PHE A 43 -2.17 1.08 -2.12
N ALA A 44 -3.37 0.71 -1.64
CA ALA A 44 -4.60 0.75 -2.43
C ALA A 44 -4.96 2.17 -2.91
N ALA A 45 -4.87 3.15 -2.02
CA ALA A 45 -5.05 4.55 -2.37
C ALA A 45 -4.08 4.98 -3.47
N ALA A 46 -2.79 4.67 -3.31
CA ALA A 46 -1.73 5.09 -4.23
C ALA A 46 -1.96 4.54 -5.65
N TYR A 47 -2.17 3.23 -5.82
CA TYR A 47 -2.36 2.69 -7.16
C TYR A 47 -3.70 3.11 -7.78
N SER A 48 -4.74 3.35 -6.98
CA SER A 48 -6.05 3.77 -7.51
C SER A 48 -6.04 5.23 -7.94
N LEU A 49 -5.37 6.12 -7.19
CA LEU A 49 -5.14 7.50 -7.61
C LEU A 49 -4.29 7.56 -8.90
N LEU A 50 -3.31 6.68 -9.04
CA LEU A 50 -2.48 6.58 -10.24
C LEU A 50 -3.16 5.89 -11.43
N GLU A 51 -4.37 5.37 -11.25
CA GLU A 51 -5.10 4.58 -12.25
C GLU A 51 -4.34 3.29 -12.67
N ALA A 52 -3.52 2.75 -11.77
CA ALA A 52 -2.66 1.57 -11.99
C ALA A 52 -3.28 0.25 -11.46
N GLY A 53 -4.52 0.29 -10.99
CA GLY A 53 -5.18 -0.79 -10.24
C GLY A 53 -5.10 -2.20 -10.83
N PRO A 54 -5.57 -2.43 -12.06
CA PRO A 54 -5.58 -3.78 -12.65
C PRO A 54 -4.18 -4.41 -12.74
N ALA A 55 -3.19 -3.64 -13.19
CA ALA A 55 -1.81 -4.10 -13.31
C ALA A 55 -1.18 -4.41 -11.95
N THR A 56 -1.38 -3.52 -10.97
CA THR A 56 -0.85 -3.70 -9.60
C THR A 56 -1.48 -4.88 -8.90
N ARG A 57 -2.81 -5.05 -8.95
CA ARG A 57 -3.48 -6.20 -8.34
C ARG A 57 -3.06 -7.53 -8.96
N ALA A 58 -2.83 -7.57 -10.28
CA ALA A 58 -2.30 -8.76 -10.94
C ALA A 58 -0.88 -9.12 -10.44
N ARG A 59 -0.02 -8.12 -10.19
CA ARG A 59 1.32 -8.35 -9.60
C ARG A 59 1.22 -8.86 -8.16
N VAL A 60 0.35 -8.26 -7.35
CA VAL A 60 0.09 -8.71 -5.97
C VAL A 60 -0.34 -10.17 -5.95
N ILE A 61 -1.33 -10.56 -6.76
CA ILE A 61 -1.83 -11.93 -6.81
C ILE A 61 -0.70 -12.91 -7.16
N ARG A 62 0.19 -12.54 -8.09
CA ARG A 62 1.35 -13.36 -8.44
C ARG A 62 2.39 -13.44 -7.32
N ALA A 63 2.61 -12.35 -6.59
CA ALA A 63 3.58 -12.28 -5.51
C ALA A 63 3.12 -13.02 -4.23
N CYS A 64 1.81 -13.08 -3.99
CA CYS A 64 1.22 -13.80 -2.87
C CYS A 64 1.11 -15.31 -3.16
N ASP A 65 2.25 -16.00 -3.14
CA ASP A 65 2.31 -17.48 -3.14
C ASP A 65 1.63 -18.04 -1.87
N PRO A 66 0.70 -19.00 -1.97
CA PRO A 66 0.13 -19.69 -0.81
C PRO A 66 1.15 -20.29 0.17
N LYS A 67 2.38 -20.54 -0.28
CA LYS A 67 3.50 -21.06 0.53
C LYS A 67 4.28 -19.95 1.24
N LEU A 68 4.01 -18.68 0.95
CA LEU A 68 4.67 -17.56 1.60
C LEU A 68 4.29 -17.50 3.08
N LYS A 69 5.28 -17.69 3.93
CA LYS A 69 5.10 -17.62 5.39
C LYS A 69 5.10 -16.16 5.85
N ASN A 70 4.25 -15.83 6.82
CA ASN A 70 4.33 -14.53 7.50
C ASN A 70 5.62 -14.40 8.32
N PHE A 71 6.06 -15.51 8.93
CA PHE A 71 7.30 -15.63 9.68
C PHE A 71 8.07 -16.85 9.19
N ASP A 72 9.29 -16.67 8.70
CA ASP A 72 10.16 -17.75 8.26
C ASP A 72 11.42 -17.84 9.12
N PHE A 73 11.32 -18.55 10.24
CA PHE A 73 12.44 -18.78 11.14
C PHE A 73 13.58 -19.59 10.51
N ALA A 74 13.29 -20.46 9.54
CA ALA A 74 14.31 -21.23 8.85
C ALA A 74 15.14 -20.32 7.94
N ALA A 75 14.46 -19.45 7.17
CA ALA A 75 15.11 -18.42 6.37
C ALA A 75 15.88 -17.42 7.25
N TRP A 76 15.31 -17.02 8.39
CA TRP A 76 15.96 -16.11 9.33
C TRP A 76 17.25 -16.67 9.93
N ARG A 77 17.27 -17.95 10.32
CA ARG A 77 18.50 -18.64 10.74
C ARG A 77 19.56 -18.70 9.65
N ALA A 78 19.16 -18.61 8.38
CA ALA A 78 20.05 -18.51 7.22
C ALA A 78 20.37 -17.05 6.83
N GLY A 79 20.10 -16.07 7.69
CA GLY A 79 20.42 -14.66 7.46
C GLY A 79 19.43 -13.90 6.57
N LYS A 80 18.28 -14.49 6.22
CA LYS A 80 17.22 -13.82 5.44
C LYS A 80 16.24 -13.06 6.36
N PRO A 81 15.39 -12.16 5.82
CA PRO A 81 14.38 -11.47 6.62
C PRO A 81 13.41 -12.45 7.30
N LEU A 82 13.15 -12.25 8.60
CA LEU A 82 12.18 -13.05 9.36
C LEU A 82 10.76 -12.93 8.79
N CYS A 83 10.38 -11.73 8.36
CA CYS A 83 9.10 -11.44 7.74
C CYS A 83 9.30 -11.21 6.23
N PRO A 84 9.20 -12.24 5.38
CA PRO A 84 9.47 -12.11 3.93
C PRO A 84 8.45 -11.24 3.20
N VAL A 85 7.30 -10.97 3.82
CA VAL A 85 6.26 -10.07 3.33
C VAL A 85 6.77 -8.63 3.17
N GLY A 86 7.67 -8.17 4.03
CA GLY A 86 8.23 -6.81 3.95
C GLY A 86 8.99 -6.56 2.64
N PRO A 87 10.03 -7.35 2.33
CA PRO A 87 10.74 -7.29 1.04
C PRO A 87 9.81 -7.44 -0.17
N MET A 88 8.86 -8.38 -0.13
CA MET A 88 7.88 -8.56 -1.21
C MET A 88 7.04 -7.28 -1.45
N PHE A 89 6.55 -6.64 -0.39
CA PHE A 89 5.81 -5.38 -0.52
C PHE A 89 6.68 -4.24 -1.04
N ARG A 90 7.96 -4.19 -0.65
CA ARG A 90 8.90 -3.19 -1.17
C ARG A 90 9.08 -3.34 -2.69
N GLU A 91 9.26 -4.56 -3.17
CA GLU A 91 9.36 -4.85 -4.60
C GLU A 91 8.08 -4.44 -5.34
N LEU A 92 6.90 -4.77 -4.79
CA LEU A 92 5.61 -4.37 -5.37
C LEU A 92 5.45 -2.84 -5.45
N LEU A 93 5.94 -2.11 -4.45
CA LEU A 93 5.96 -0.65 -4.44
C LEU A 93 6.88 -0.11 -5.54
N GLU A 94 8.11 -0.62 -5.64
CA GLU A 94 9.08 -0.21 -6.66
C GLU A 94 8.57 -0.48 -8.09
N GLN A 95 7.81 -1.56 -8.29
CA GLN A 95 7.17 -1.88 -9.58
C GLN A 95 5.92 -1.04 -9.91
N THR A 96 5.35 -0.36 -8.92
CA THR A 96 4.08 0.38 -9.07
C THR A 96 4.29 1.89 -9.03
N ILE A 97 5.22 2.37 -8.21
CA ILE A 97 5.44 3.77 -7.90
C ILE A 97 6.89 4.11 -8.25
N ASP A 98 7.14 4.38 -9.53
CA ASP A 98 8.40 4.96 -9.98
C ASP A 98 8.49 6.46 -9.62
N ALA A 99 9.62 7.11 -9.93
CA ALA A 99 9.83 8.52 -9.63
C ALA A 99 8.77 9.45 -10.28
N LYS A 100 8.29 9.10 -11.48
CA LYS A 100 7.28 9.88 -12.20
C LYS A 100 5.90 9.72 -11.55
N ALA A 101 5.52 8.50 -11.20
CA ALA A 101 4.30 8.18 -10.50
C ALA A 101 4.27 8.83 -9.10
N PHE A 102 5.40 8.80 -8.39
CA PHE A 102 5.53 9.46 -7.10
C PHE A 102 5.33 10.98 -7.22
N SER A 103 6.01 11.63 -8.17
CA SER A 103 5.82 13.06 -8.43
C SER A 103 4.37 13.39 -8.81
N ARG A 104 3.73 12.54 -9.63
CA ARG A 104 2.31 12.70 -9.96
C ARG A 104 1.44 12.64 -8.71
N LEU A 105 1.61 11.63 -7.85
CA LEU A 105 0.87 11.50 -6.58
C LEU A 105 0.99 12.75 -5.69
N GLN A 106 2.20 13.29 -5.55
CA GLN A 106 2.45 14.49 -4.73
C GLN A 106 1.71 15.73 -5.23
N ASN A 107 1.39 15.79 -6.52
CA ASN A 107 0.71 16.93 -7.15
C ASN A 107 -0.79 16.71 -7.38
N MET A 108 -1.33 15.52 -7.07
CA MET A 108 -2.75 15.20 -7.33
C MET A 108 -3.69 15.60 -6.20
N THR A 109 -3.30 15.36 -4.95
CA THR A 109 -4.14 15.55 -3.76
C THR A 109 -3.24 15.61 -2.51
N ASP A 110 -3.75 16.11 -1.37
CA ASP A 110 -3.06 15.94 -0.09
C ASP A 110 -3.18 14.47 0.33
N PHE A 111 -2.20 13.65 -0.08
CA PHE A 111 -2.18 12.22 0.23
C PHE A 111 -1.33 11.93 1.47
N ARG A 112 -1.98 11.50 2.56
CA ARG A 112 -1.35 11.23 3.85
C ARG A 112 -1.36 9.75 4.19
N ILE A 113 -0.25 9.28 4.74
CA ILE A 113 -0.09 7.89 5.18
C ILE A 113 0.06 7.86 6.69
N ALA A 114 -0.80 7.08 7.35
CA ALA A 114 -0.69 6.83 8.78
C ALA A 114 0.55 5.96 9.04
N VAL A 115 1.50 6.52 9.79
CA VAL A 115 2.73 5.83 10.21
C VAL A 115 2.74 5.68 11.73
N SER A 116 3.07 4.48 12.19
CA SER A 116 3.30 4.22 13.62
C SER A 116 4.80 4.18 13.89
N ARG A 117 5.24 4.84 14.96
CA ARG A 117 6.59 4.71 15.49
C ARG A 117 6.56 3.99 16.84
N LEU A 118 7.60 3.21 17.13
CA LEU A 118 7.78 2.67 18.47
C LEU A 118 7.92 3.82 19.48
N PRO A 119 7.44 3.66 20.72
CA PRO A 119 7.74 4.59 21.81
C PRO A 119 9.25 4.78 21.96
N ARG A 120 9.68 5.99 22.34
CA ARG A 120 11.09 6.26 22.65
C ARG A 120 11.56 5.27 23.73
N GLY A 121 12.62 4.52 23.44
CA GLY A 121 13.23 3.56 24.37
C GLY A 121 12.96 2.07 24.08
N LEU A 122 12.13 1.73 23.08
CA LEU A 122 11.94 0.34 22.65
C LEU A 122 12.71 0.03 21.36
N SER A 123 13.47 -1.07 21.38
CA SER A 123 14.22 -1.61 20.24
C SER A 123 13.31 -2.37 19.25
N PRO A 124 13.69 -2.47 17.94
CA PRO A 124 14.95 -1.99 17.38
C PRO A 124 14.92 -0.47 17.14
N PRO A 125 16.05 0.22 17.30
CA PRO A 125 16.15 1.67 17.15
C PRO A 125 16.07 2.15 15.68
N ILE A 126 15.60 1.32 14.75
CA ILE A 126 15.61 1.62 13.32
C ILE A 126 14.22 1.33 12.75
N GLY A 127 13.56 2.42 12.36
CA GLY A 127 12.58 2.42 11.28
C GLY A 127 13.26 2.78 9.97
#